data_AF-A0A8K0IHV9-F1
#
_entry.id   AF-A0A8K0IHV9-F1
#
_cell.length_a   1.000
_cell.length_b   1.000
_cell.length_c   1.000
_cell.angle_alpha   90.00
_cell.angle_beta   90.00
_cell.angle_gamma   90.00
#
_symmetry.space_group_name_H-M   'P 1'
#
loop_
_entity.id
_entity.type
_entity.pdbx_description
1 polymer ?
#
loop_
_entity_poly.entity_id
_entity_poly.type
_entity_poly.pdbx_seq_one_letter_code
_entity_poly.pdbx_strand_id
1 'polypeptide(L)'
;MATLLSFLLFLSIISNSAAGQIQSNEESFISAVISEKGLNFVKDPLIEKAVKTLTPLGHPDIEKNVKILVVVAVHMAASNIALLNIDVSSSTVRPGEWYHELI
;
A
#
# COMPACT_ATOMS: atom_id res chain seq x y z
N MET A 1 -22.68 12.41 21.07
CA MET A 1 -22.57 13.88 21.14
C MET A 1 -21.13 14.34 21.40
N ALA A 2 -20.40 13.76 22.36
CA ALA A 2 -19.00 14.12 22.65
C ALA A 2 -18.02 13.89 21.47
N THR A 3 -18.20 12.82 20.69
CA THR A 3 -17.36 12.52 19.52
C THR A 3 -17.54 13.52 18.38
N LEU A 4 -18.79 13.94 18.12
CA LEU A 4 -19.11 14.98 17.14
C LEU A 4 -18.51 16.32 17.57
N LEU A 5 -18.60 16.67 18.86
CA LEU A 5 -18.00 17.88 19.40
C LEU A 5 -16.47 17.87 19.27
N SER A 6 -15.81 16.75 19.57
CA SER A 6 -14.37 16.57 19.39
C SER A 6 -13.95 16.68 17.92
N PHE A 7 -14.75 16.10 17.01
CA PHE A 7 -14.51 16.18 15.57
C PHE A 7 -14.67 17.61 15.04
N LEU A 8 -15.69 18.35 15.51
CA LEU A 8 -15.89 19.75 15.16
C LEU A 8 -14.79 20.66 15.71
N LEU A 9 -14.31 20.41 16.94
CA LEU A 9 -13.16 21.11 17.51
C LEU A 9 -11.87 20.87 16.70
N PHE A 10 -11.63 19.63 16.30
CA PHE A 10 -10.50 19.29 15.42
C PHE A 10 -10.61 20.02 14.07
N LEU A 11 -11.80 20.04 13.45
CA LEU A 11 -12.05 20.74 12.20
C LEU A 11 -11.85 22.26 12.34
N SER A 12 -12.22 22.83 13.49
CA SER A 12 -12.05 24.26 13.78
C SER A 12 -10.58 24.66 13.94
N ILE A 13 -9.73 23.77 14.45
CA ILE A 13 -8.28 24.02 14.56
C ILE A 13 -7.63 24.05 13.16
N ILE A 14 -8.10 23.19 12.25
CA ILE A 14 -7.58 23.12 10.87
C ILE A 14 -8.12 24.28 10.01
N SER A 15 -9.33 24.76 10.30
CA SER A 15 -10.01 25.81 9.50
C SER A 15 -9.46 27.22 9.75
N ASN A 16 -8.50 27.38 10.67
CA ASN A 16 -7.91 28.67 11.00
C ASN A 16 -6.86 29.11 9.96
N SER A 17 -7.23 29.12 8.67
CA SER A 17 -6.51 29.85 7.63
C SER A 17 -7.26 31.17 7.34
N ALA A 18 -7.46 31.99 8.37
CA ALA A 18 -8.02 33.33 8.18
C ALA A 18 -6.92 34.26 7.67
N ALA A 19 -6.91 34.43 6.35
CA ALA A 19 -6.71 35.72 5.69
C ALA A 19 -5.65 36.65 6.32
N GLY A 20 -4.37 36.27 6.24
CA GLY A 20 -3.35 37.29 6.11
C GLY A 20 -3.49 37.89 4.71
N GLN A 21 -3.83 39.17 4.62
CA GLN A 21 -3.68 39.92 3.38
C GLN A 21 -2.19 39.95 3.01
N ILE A 22 -1.71 38.90 2.35
CA ILE A 22 -0.37 38.91 1.80
C ILE A 22 -0.53 39.37 0.36
N GLN A 23 -0.35 40.67 0.16
CA GLN A 23 0.08 41.18 -1.14
C GLN A 23 1.52 40.70 -1.35
N SER A 24 1.66 39.43 -1.72
CA SER A 24 2.93 38.79 -2.02
C SER A 24 2.79 38.16 -3.39
N ASN A 25 3.53 38.73 -4.33
CA ASN A 25 3.82 38.12 -5.61
C ASN A 25 4.82 36.95 -5.45
N GLU A 26 4.64 36.13 -4.41
CA GLU A 26 5.52 35.02 -4.08
C GLU A 26 4.67 33.78 -3.85
N GLU A 27 4.97 32.75 -4.64
CA GLU A 27 4.32 31.45 -4.63
C GLU A 27 4.32 30.88 -3.21
N SER A 28 3.13 30.58 -2.68
CA SER A 28 3.00 29.99 -1.35
C SER A 28 3.20 28.48 -1.43
N PHE A 29 4.16 27.96 -0.67
CA PHE A 29 4.49 26.54 -0.61
C PHE A 29 4.23 25.97 0.78
N ILE A 30 3.51 24.85 0.83
CA ILE A 30 3.40 24.02 2.04
C ILE A 30 4.39 22.87 1.87
N SER A 31 5.34 22.75 2.79
CA SER A 31 6.29 21.63 2.84
C SER A 31 6.05 20.78 4.08
N ALA A 32 6.25 19.48 3.93
CA ALA A 32 6.20 18.51 5.01
C ALA A 32 7.43 17.60 4.90
N VAL A 33 8.12 17.40 6.03
CA VAL A 33 9.30 16.53 6.10
C VAL A 33 8.92 15.26 6.85
N ILE A 34 9.18 14.12 6.23
CA ILE A 34 8.94 12.80 6.83
C ILE A 34 10.30 12.24 7.25
N SER A 35 10.43 11.92 8.54
CA SER A 35 11.63 11.26 9.06
C SER A 35 11.66 9.78 8.67
N GLU A 36 12.84 9.15 8.74
CA GLU A 36 12.97 7.70 8.59
C GLU A 36 12.07 6.92 9.56
N LYS A 37 11.86 7.45 10.78
CA LYS A 37 10.93 6.86 11.75
C LYS A 37 9.48 6.93 11.26
N GLY A 38 9.07 8.04 10.64
CA GLY A 38 7.77 8.17 9.99
C GLY A 38 7.62 7.23 8.79
N LEU A 39 8.70 7.03 8.04
CA LEU A 39 8.74 6.06 6.93
C LEU A 39 8.65 4.61 7.42
N ASN A 40 9.32 4.29 8.54
CA ASN A 40 9.22 2.97 9.15
C ASN A 40 7.84 2.72 9.77
N PHE A 41 7.13 3.77 10.20
CA PHE A 41 5.73 3.66 10.65
C PHE A 41 4.78 3.22 9.53
N VAL A 42 4.93 3.77 8.31
CA VAL A 42 4.04 3.40 7.19
C VAL A 42 4.29 2.01 6.64
N LYS A 43 5.36 1.34 7.07
CA LYS A 43 5.72 -0.01 6.65
C LYS A 43 4.61 -1.03 6.93
N ASP A 44 4.08 -1.05 8.15
CA ASP A 44 3.09 -2.06 8.55
C ASP A 44 1.74 -1.87 7.80
N PRO A 45 1.20 -0.63 7.66
CA PRO A 45 0.04 -0.38 6.80
C PRO A 45 0.24 -0.80 5.34
N LEU A 46 1.45 -0.61 4.79
CA LEU A 46 1.77 -1.02 3.42
C LEU A 46 1.79 -2.54 3.26
N ILE A 47 2.35 -3.27 4.23
CA ILE A 47 2.31 -4.73 4.25
C ILE A 47 0.86 -5.22 4.29
N GLU A 48 0.06 -4.69 5.21
CA GLU A 48 -1.34 -5.07 5.35
C GLU A 48 -2.11 -4.85 4.03
N LYS A 49 -1.88 -3.68 3.39
CA LYS A 49 -2.49 -3.37 2.11
C LYS A 49 -2.03 -4.33 1.01
N ALA A 50 -0.73 -4.64 0.95
CA ALA A 50 -0.16 -5.57 -0.02
C ALA A 50 -0.75 -6.97 0.13
N VAL A 51 -0.79 -7.52 1.36
CA VAL A 51 -1.39 -8.82 1.64
C VAL A 51 -2.85 -8.84 1.20
N LYS A 52 -3.65 -7.85 1.60
CA LYS A 52 -5.07 -7.75 1.20
C LYS A 52 -5.28 -7.68 -0.32
N THR A 53 -4.37 -7.06 -1.05
CA THR A 53 -4.43 -6.97 -2.52
C THR A 53 -3.97 -8.27 -3.20
N LEU A 54 -3.03 -9.00 -2.61
CA LEU A 54 -2.46 -10.23 -3.17
C LEU A 54 -3.29 -11.49 -2.87
N THR A 55 -3.95 -11.56 -1.72
CA THR A 55 -4.81 -12.71 -1.35
C THR A 55 -5.92 -13.01 -2.38
N PRO A 56 -6.66 -12.04 -2.94
CA PRO A 56 -7.71 -12.30 -3.91
C PRO A 56 -7.23 -12.45 -5.37
N LEU A 57 -5.92 -12.43 -5.66
CA LEU A 57 -5.43 -12.61 -7.03
C LEU A 57 -5.73 -14.05 -7.49
N GLY A 58 -6.72 -14.17 -8.38
CA GLY A 58 -7.06 -15.42 -9.05
C GLY A 58 -5.86 -15.90 -9.86
N HIS A 59 -5.43 -17.13 -9.59
CA HIS A 59 -4.34 -17.75 -10.33
C HIS A 59 -4.91 -18.43 -11.59
N PRO A 60 -4.19 -18.39 -12.73
CA PRO A 60 -4.59 -19.17 -13.89
C PRO A 60 -4.59 -20.66 -13.56
N ASP A 61 -5.55 -21.39 -14.13
CA ASP A 61 -5.70 -22.83 -13.93
C ASP A 61 -4.41 -23.58 -14.35
N ILE A 62 -4.01 -24.57 -13.56
CA ILE A 62 -2.83 -25.40 -13.86
C ILE A 62 -3.31 -26.68 -14.54
N GLU A 63 -3.06 -26.81 -15.84
CA GLU A 63 -3.38 -28.01 -16.61
C GLU A 63 -2.13 -28.87 -16.82
N LYS A 64 -2.20 -30.17 -16.48
CA LYS A 64 -1.10 -31.12 -16.69
C LYS A 64 -1.63 -32.47 -17.18
N ASN A 65 -1.11 -32.93 -18.31
CA ASN A 65 -1.34 -34.30 -18.79
C ASN A 65 -0.27 -35.22 -18.19
N VAL A 66 -0.68 -36.23 -17.41
CA VAL A 66 0.25 -37.18 -16.76
C VAL A 66 -0.06 -38.59 -17.25
N LYS A 67 0.96 -39.24 -17.80
CA LYS A 67 0.88 -40.66 -18.15
C LYS A 67 1.21 -41.50 -16.91
N ILE A 68 0.19 -42.08 -16.29
CA ILE A 68 0.34 -42.97 -15.13
C ILE A 68 0.43 -44.40 -15.67
N LEU A 69 1.42 -45.20 -15.23
CA LEU A 69 1.65 -46.54 -15.79
C LEU A 69 0.51 -47.55 -15.50
N VAL A 70 -0.45 -47.18 -14.65
CA VAL A 70 -1.57 -48.03 -14.19
C VAL A 70 -2.89 -47.70 -14.90
N VAL A 71 -3.06 -46.48 -15.41
CA VAL A 71 -4.29 -46.02 -16.09
C VAL A 71 -3.86 -45.22 -17.33
N VAL A 72 -4.44 -45.53 -18.50
CA VAL A 72 -4.26 -44.79 -19.76
C VAL A 72 -4.22 -43.27 -19.52
N ALA A 73 -3.43 -42.53 -20.31
CA ALA A 73 -3.15 -41.10 -20.12
C ALA A 73 -4.35 -40.29 -19.61
N VAL A 74 -4.17 -39.60 -18.48
CA VAL A 74 -5.22 -38.82 -17.82
C VAL A 74 -4.92 -37.33 -17.92
N HIS A 75 -5.95 -36.54 -18.23
CA HIS A 75 -5.91 -35.09 -18.14
C HIS A 75 -6.20 -34.68 -16.69
N MET A 76 -5.28 -33.95 -16.07
CA MET A 76 -5.45 -33.36 -14.74
C MET A 76 -5.47 -31.84 -14.86
N ALA A 77 -6.40 -31.20 -14.17
CA ALA A 77 -6.48 -29.76 -14.04
C ALA A 77 -6.68 -29.39 -12.57
N ALA A 78 -5.89 -28.43 -12.09
CA ALA A 78 -6.11 -27.77 -10.81
C ALA A 78 -6.63 -26.36 -11.10
N SER A 79 -7.92 -26.16 -10.82
CA SER A 79 -8.60 -24.89 -11.04
C SER A 79 -9.03 -24.25 -9.72
N ASN A 80 -9.41 -22.97 -9.78
CA ASN A 80 -9.88 -22.21 -8.62
C ASN A 80 -8.86 -22.18 -7.45
N ILE A 81 -7.58 -21.98 -7.80
CA ILE A 81 -6.49 -21.84 -6.84
C ILE A 81 -6.60 -20.46 -6.17
N ALA A 82 -6.79 -20.46 -4.85
CA ALA A 82 -6.88 -19.26 -4.04
C ALA A 82 -5.72 -19.17 -3.04
N LEU A 83 -5.09 -17.99 -2.93
CA LEU A 83 -4.16 -17.70 -1.85
C LEU A 83 -4.98 -17.40 -0.58
N LEU A 84 -4.85 -18.24 0.44
CA LEU A 84 -5.60 -18.08 1.69
C LEU A 84 -4.94 -17.10 2.66
N ASN A 85 -3.61 -17.14 2.75
CA ASN A 85 -2.85 -16.30 3.65
C ASN A 85 -1.45 -16.04 3.09
N ILE A 86 -0.93 -14.83 3.34
CA ILE A 86 0.45 -14.44 3.04
C ILE A 86 1.03 -13.91 4.34
N ASP A 87 2.02 -14.63 4.87
CA ASP A 87 2.77 -14.21 6.06
C ASP A 87 4.06 -13.51 5.64
N VAL A 88 4.30 -12.30 6.17
CA VAL A 88 5.44 -11.46 5.81
C VAL A 88 6.39 -11.40 6.99
N SER A 89 7.44 -12.20 6.95
CA SER A 89 8.39 -12.32 8.07
C SER A 89 9.28 -11.08 8.25
N SER A 90 9.59 -10.35 7.18
CA SER A 90 10.40 -9.14 7.24
C SER A 90 10.12 -8.20 6.08
N SER A 91 10.27 -6.90 6.31
CA SER A 91 10.13 -5.87 5.29
C SER A 91 11.05 -4.68 5.58
N THR A 92 11.40 -3.94 4.53
CA THR A 92 12.28 -2.77 4.62
C THR A 92 11.73 -1.67 3.73
N VAL A 93 11.80 -0.42 4.20
CA VAL A 93 11.43 0.77 3.44
C VAL A 93 12.63 1.70 3.45
N ARG A 94 12.99 2.22 2.28
CA ARG A 94 14.11 3.15 2.10
C ARG A 94 13.67 4.28 1.17
N PRO A 95 14.12 5.52 1.40
CA PRO A 95 13.99 6.58 0.40
C PRO A 95 14.65 6.13 -0.91
N GLY A 96 14.09 6.56 -2.04
CA GLY A 96 14.67 6.28 -3.35
C GLY A 96 16.05 6.91 -3.51
N GLU A 97 16.93 6.21 -4.20
CA GLU A 97 18.25 6.72 -4.59
C GLU A 97 18.06 7.70 -5.76
N TRP A 98 18.44 8.96 -5.59
CA TRP A 98 18.47 9.91 -6.71
C TRP A 98 19.82 9.76 -7.42
N TYR A 99 19.84 9.07 -8.56
CA TYR A 99 21.00 9.10 -9.44
C TYR A 99 21.08 10.50 -10.07
N HIS A 100 22.04 11.31 -9.61
CA HIS A 100 22.44 12.53 -10.30
C HIS A 100 23.29 12.11 -11.50
N GLU A 101 22.66 11.82 -12.62
CA GLU A 101 23.38 11.74 -13.90
C GLU A 101 23.78 13.18 -14.24
N LEU A 102 25.05 13.50 -13.99
CA LEU A 102 25.66 14.76 -14.38
C LEU A 102 25.69 14.80 -15.91
N ILE A 103 24.82 15.60 -16.51
CA ILE A 103 24.89 16.06 -17.90
C ILE A 103 25.14 17.56 -17.88
#